data_AF-A0A8J8BKZ9-F1
#
_entry.id   AF-A0A8J8BKZ9-F1
#
_cell.length_a   1.000
_cell.length_b   1.000
_cell.length_c   1.000
_cell.angle_alpha   90.00
_cell.angle_beta   90.00
_cell.angle_gamma   90.00
#
_symmetry.space_group_name_H-M   'P 1'
#
loop_
_entity.id
_entity.type
_entity.pdbx_description
1 polymer ?
#
loop_
_entity_poly.entity_id
_entity_poly.type
_entity_poly.pdbx_seq_one_letter_code
_entity_poly.pdbx_strand_id
1 'polypeptide(L)'
;MVVGEGADRMLTIKPKIIKTAFFLSIPAGFASAQQITNSDSFFLVLLLFATAGLGVYIKLKKSNNPIQILGVNYDKEKHRIELTVKNSECSGYFIKSALRLVQPSEDIVKQTASDGNIPLAAAKAQVGDRKMYQLICEDDTYHKIDANQTKTICYDILVPKEMLSVEDAKNVEVHIAYGADPTKRYNRGGLNCSAGESTTDDTDYSPKTAGTLLESLKTPDNEIVEYHAENGKDILEMAANIVDDEAFKMDLSRIDTSSPDEVKAALISVLDEHLESAKHPYLRKVSADSKFILKKDHDQIVSQIEFLEELAEAVLTSESDALKFHLRCGNDFAEWIQTSVGDAELAQSIRSIDYNNVDDAKKQFATTIFQRVDSLKD
;
A
#
# COMPACT_ATOMS: atom_id res chain seq x y z
N MET A 1 14.49 5.95 -9.83
CA MET A 1 14.74 4.52 -10.08
C MET A 1 13.69 3.77 -9.29
N VAL A 2 12.57 3.40 -9.91
CA VAL A 2 11.40 2.82 -9.23
C VAL A 2 11.15 1.45 -9.82
N VAL A 3 11.19 0.44 -8.95
CA VAL A 3 10.97 -0.98 -9.26
C VAL A 3 9.47 -1.23 -9.18
N GLY A 4 8.85 -1.62 -10.31
CA GLY A 4 7.50 -2.18 -10.29
C GLY A 4 7.54 -3.59 -9.71
N GLU A 5 6.94 -3.78 -8.54
CA GLU A 5 6.78 -5.07 -7.87
C GLU A 5 5.54 -5.77 -8.45
N GLY A 6 5.75 -6.96 -9.03
CA GLY A 6 4.68 -7.97 -9.07
C GLY A 6 4.41 -8.40 -7.64
N ALA A 7 3.15 -8.66 -7.29
CA ALA A 7 2.74 -8.96 -5.92
C ALA A 7 3.41 -10.26 -5.40
N ASP A 8 4.61 -10.13 -4.85
CA ASP A 8 5.33 -11.20 -4.18
C ASP A 8 4.63 -11.51 -2.85
N ARG A 9 4.15 -12.74 -2.69
CA ARG A 9 3.57 -13.19 -1.41
C ARG A 9 4.70 -13.43 -0.42
N MET A 10 4.73 -12.68 0.68
CA MET A 10 5.76 -12.80 1.72
C MET A 10 5.30 -13.71 2.86
N LEU A 11 6.03 -14.81 3.08
CA LEU A 11 5.82 -15.73 4.18
C LEU A 11 6.90 -15.53 5.25
N THR A 12 6.48 -15.21 6.47
CA THR A 12 7.37 -15.14 7.65
C THR A 12 7.03 -16.26 8.62
N ILE A 13 7.96 -17.17 8.87
CA ILE A 13 7.74 -18.31 9.78
C ILE A 13 8.83 -18.35 10.84
N LYS A 14 8.40 -18.47 12.10
CA LYS A 14 9.24 -18.91 13.21
C LYS A 14 9.09 -20.41 13.36
N PRO A 15 10.14 -21.22 13.14
CA PRO A 15 10.04 -22.66 13.28
C PRO A 15 9.66 -23.02 14.73
N LYS A 16 8.46 -23.57 14.93
CA LYS A 16 8.02 -24.14 16.21
C LYS A 16 8.18 -25.66 16.13
N ILE A 17 9.00 -26.23 17.01
CA ILE A 17 8.95 -27.66 17.30
C ILE A 17 7.68 -27.94 18.09
N ILE A 18 6.72 -28.61 17.46
CA ILE A 18 5.46 -29.01 18.09
C ILE A 18 5.72 -30.29 18.91
N LYS A 19 5.90 -30.16 20.23
CA LYS A 19 5.66 -31.25 21.17
C LYS A 19 4.25 -31.08 21.74
N THR A 20 3.25 -31.72 21.14
CA THR A 20 1.88 -31.68 21.66
C THR A 20 1.65 -32.85 22.61
N ALA A 21 1.63 -32.58 23.91
CA ALA A 21 0.89 -33.37 24.88
C ALA A 21 -0.20 -32.45 25.45
N PHE A 22 -1.45 -32.65 25.05
CA PHE A 22 -2.61 -31.99 25.67
C PHE A 22 -3.03 -32.81 26.89
N PHE A 23 -2.63 -32.37 28.08
CA PHE A 23 -3.29 -32.79 29.33
C PHE A 23 -4.30 -31.73 29.71
N LEU A 24 -5.59 -32.02 29.53
CA LEU A 24 -6.68 -31.25 30.14
C LEU A 24 -6.76 -31.65 31.62
N SER A 25 -6.05 -30.93 32.49
CA SER A 25 -6.24 -31.03 33.93
C SER A 25 -7.50 -30.25 34.31
N ILE A 26 -8.59 -30.94 34.61
CA ILE A 26 -9.76 -30.34 35.24
C ILE A 26 -9.40 -30.10 36.71
N PRO A 27 -9.51 -28.87 37.24
CA PRO A 27 -9.23 -28.60 38.64
C PRO A 27 -10.22 -29.35 39.54
N ALA A 28 -9.69 -30.17 40.46
CA ALA A 28 -10.45 -31.05 41.35
C ALA A 28 -11.25 -30.32 42.45
N GLY A 29 -11.67 -29.07 42.23
CA GLY A 29 -12.14 -28.15 43.27
C GLY A 29 -13.65 -27.91 43.35
N PHE A 30 -14.48 -28.43 42.45
CA PHE A 30 -15.93 -28.19 42.45
C PHE A 30 -16.72 -29.47 42.73
N ALA A 31 -16.71 -29.89 43.99
CA ALA A 31 -17.59 -30.94 44.52
C ALA A 31 -18.60 -30.33 45.50
N SER A 32 -19.49 -29.47 45.01
CA SER A 32 -20.78 -29.23 45.65
C SER A 32 -21.85 -29.61 44.63
N ALA A 33 -22.62 -30.66 44.95
CA ALA A 33 -23.62 -31.26 44.09
C ALA A 33 -24.78 -30.27 43.80
N GLN A 34 -24.61 -29.38 42.84
CA GLN A 34 -25.72 -28.76 42.15
C GLN A 34 -26.24 -29.76 41.11
N GLN A 35 -27.54 -30.04 41.15
CA GLN A 35 -28.24 -30.81 40.13
C GLN A 35 -28.05 -30.09 38.79
N ILE A 36 -27.17 -30.63 37.96
CA ILE A 36 -27.05 -30.23 36.56
C ILE A 36 -28.37 -30.60 35.90
N THR A 37 -29.16 -29.60 35.52
CA THR A 37 -30.41 -29.84 34.80
C THR A 37 -30.09 -30.29 33.37
N ASN A 38 -31.02 -30.99 32.72
CA ASN A 38 -30.80 -31.47 31.34
C ASN A 38 -30.44 -30.35 30.34
N SER A 39 -30.82 -29.10 30.64
CA SER A 39 -30.42 -27.91 29.89
C SER A 39 -28.92 -27.66 29.92
N ASP A 40 -28.27 -27.86 31.06
CA ASP A 40 -26.88 -27.48 31.29
C ASP A 40 -25.92 -28.47 30.64
N SER A 41 -26.31 -29.75 30.63
CA SER A 41 -25.64 -30.81 29.87
C SER A 41 -25.66 -30.53 28.35
N PHE A 42 -26.76 -29.97 27.84
CA PHE A 42 -26.86 -29.62 26.41
C PHE A 42 -25.93 -28.47 26.05
N PHE A 43 -25.86 -27.42 26.86
CA PHE A 43 -24.94 -26.30 26.64
C PHE A 43 -23.46 -26.71 26.69
N LEU A 44 -23.08 -27.59 27.63
CA LEU A 44 -21.71 -28.12 27.72
C LEU A 44 -21.30 -28.91 26.47
N VAL A 45 -22.20 -29.75 25.95
CA VAL A 45 -21.97 -30.50 24.72
C VAL A 45 -21.83 -29.56 23.51
N LEU A 46 -22.68 -28.53 23.41
CA LEU A 46 -22.65 -27.55 22.32
C LEU A 46 -21.36 -26.71 22.34
N LEU A 47 -20.89 -26.33 23.53
CA LEU A 47 -19.62 -25.63 23.73
C LEU A 47 -18.41 -26.50 23.33
N LEU A 48 -18.44 -27.80 23.63
CA LEU A 48 -17.41 -28.76 23.20
C LEU A 48 -17.37 -28.90 21.67
N PHE A 49 -18.54 -28.96 21.01
CA PHE A 49 -18.58 -28.98 19.54
C PHE A 49 -18.13 -27.66 18.91
N ALA A 50 -18.50 -26.52 19.48
CA ALA A 50 -18.07 -25.21 18.98
C ALA A 50 -16.55 -25.01 19.11
N THR A 51 -15.98 -25.42 20.25
CA THR A 51 -14.51 -25.35 20.47
C THR A 51 -13.74 -26.33 19.58
N ALA A 52 -14.26 -27.55 19.37
CA ALA A 52 -13.69 -28.50 18.41
C ALA A 52 -13.78 -27.98 16.96
N GLY A 53 -14.93 -27.45 16.56
CA GLY A 53 -15.15 -26.85 15.24
C GLY A 53 -14.25 -25.65 14.98
N LEU A 54 -14.09 -24.76 15.97
CA LEU A 54 -13.17 -23.63 15.89
C LEU A 54 -11.70 -24.10 15.84
N GLY A 55 -11.34 -25.15 16.57
CA GLY A 55 -10.01 -25.75 16.52
C GLY A 55 -9.68 -26.35 15.16
N VAL A 56 -10.63 -27.04 14.52
CA VAL A 56 -10.51 -27.57 13.16
C VAL A 56 -10.46 -26.42 12.14
N TYR A 57 -11.32 -25.41 12.27
CA TYR A 57 -11.33 -24.23 11.40
C TYR A 57 -10.01 -23.45 11.48
N ILE A 58 -9.47 -23.21 12.68
CA ILE A 58 -8.16 -22.55 12.86
C ILE A 58 -7.02 -23.42 12.32
N LYS A 59 -7.11 -24.75 12.45
CA LYS A 59 -6.12 -25.68 11.88
C LYS A 59 -6.17 -25.74 10.35
N LEU A 60 -7.36 -25.66 9.76
CA LEU A 60 -7.56 -25.56 8.31
C LEU A 60 -7.19 -24.17 7.76
N LYS A 61 -7.40 -23.12 8.55
CA LYS A 61 -7.04 -21.73 8.21
C LYS A 61 -5.58 -21.41 8.51
N LYS A 62 -4.81 -22.32 9.15
CA LYS A 62 -3.35 -22.22 9.24
C LYS A 62 -2.75 -22.46 7.85
N SER A 63 -2.84 -21.38 7.09
CA SER A 63 -2.26 -21.07 5.80
C SER A 63 -2.19 -22.23 4.80
N ASN A 64 -3.11 -22.22 3.84
CA ASN A 64 -2.90 -22.82 2.51
C ASN A 64 -1.80 -22.06 1.75
N ASN A 65 -0.63 -21.88 2.38
CA ASN A 65 0.53 -21.40 1.66
C ASN A 65 1.06 -22.56 0.83
N PRO A 66 1.17 -22.41 -0.51
CA PRO A 66 1.75 -23.43 -1.36
C PRO A 66 3.15 -23.83 -0.91
N ILE A 67 3.90 -22.88 -0.37
CA ILE A 67 5.27 -23.09 0.09
C ILE A 67 5.28 -23.35 1.60
N GLN A 68 5.73 -24.55 1.98
CA GLN A 68 5.92 -24.98 3.35
C GLN A 68 7.41 -25.08 3.68
N ILE A 69 7.82 -24.55 4.83
CA ILE A 69 9.19 -24.73 5.34
C ILE A 69 9.23 -26.02 6.15
N LEU A 70 9.99 -27.02 5.68
CA LEU A 70 10.12 -28.31 6.35
C LEU A 70 11.24 -28.29 7.40
N GLY A 71 12.30 -27.51 7.18
CA GLY A 71 13.42 -27.44 8.12
C GLY A 71 14.47 -26.40 7.74
N VAL A 72 15.23 -25.99 8.74
CA VAL A 72 16.42 -25.14 8.63
C VAL A 72 17.53 -25.86 9.38
N ASN A 73 18.62 -26.22 8.68
CA ASN A 73 19.74 -26.94 9.25
C ASN A 73 21.03 -26.12 9.08
N TYR A 74 21.83 -25.96 10.13
CA TYR A 74 23.12 -25.28 10.06
C TYR A 74 24.25 -26.29 10.00
N ASP A 75 24.90 -26.39 8.84
CA ASP A 75 26.09 -27.22 8.65
C ASP A 75 27.32 -26.42 9.15
N LYS A 76 27.73 -26.73 10.39
CA LYS A 76 28.87 -26.07 11.06
C LYS A 76 30.20 -26.35 10.37
N GLU A 77 30.36 -27.47 9.67
CA GLU A 77 31.62 -27.83 9.02
C GLU A 77 31.82 -27.01 7.75
N LYS A 78 30.76 -26.86 6.95
CA LYS A 78 30.78 -26.10 5.70
C LYS A 78 30.36 -24.65 5.84
N HIS A 79 29.96 -24.23 7.05
CA HIS A 79 29.53 -22.88 7.37
C HIS A 79 28.38 -22.38 6.47
N ARG A 80 27.34 -23.21 6.33
CA ARG A 80 26.20 -22.96 5.44
C ARG A 80 24.87 -23.30 6.12
N ILE A 81 23.80 -22.61 5.75
CA ILE A 81 22.44 -22.96 6.16
C ILE A 81 21.73 -23.69 5.02
N GLU A 82 21.11 -24.82 5.34
CA GLU A 82 20.27 -25.61 4.45
C GLU A 82 18.80 -25.35 4.79
N LEU A 83 18.08 -24.68 3.89
CA LEU A 83 16.65 -24.43 3.99
C LEU A 83 15.90 -25.46 3.14
N THR A 84 15.12 -26.32 3.77
CA THR A 84 14.28 -27.30 3.07
C THR A 84 12.85 -26.77 2.97
N VAL A 85 12.39 -26.59 1.74
CA VAL A 85 11.04 -26.13 1.39
C VAL A 85 10.29 -27.19 0.61
N LYS A 86 8.96 -27.20 0.72
CA LYS A 86 8.06 -28.03 -0.06
C LYS A 86 7.00 -27.18 -0.71
N ASN A 87 6.83 -27.34 -2.01
CA ASN A 87 5.65 -26.88 -2.71
C ASN A 87 4.54 -27.94 -2.57
N SER A 88 3.37 -27.58 -2.04
CA SER A 88 2.23 -28.47 -1.89
C SER A 88 1.19 -28.34 -3.01
N GLU A 89 1.41 -27.45 -3.98
CA GLU A 89 0.51 -27.24 -5.10
C GLU A 89 0.97 -27.95 -6.39
N CYS A 90 0.06 -28.03 -7.35
CA CYS A 90 0.26 -28.64 -8.67
C CYS A 90 0.93 -27.69 -9.68
N SER A 91 1.15 -26.42 -9.31
CA SER A 91 1.85 -25.40 -10.10
C SER A 91 3.30 -25.26 -9.62
N GLY A 92 4.22 -24.82 -10.49
CA GLY A 92 5.59 -24.50 -10.10
C GLY A 92 5.73 -23.04 -9.66
N TYR A 93 6.66 -22.75 -8.77
CA TYR A 93 6.97 -21.40 -8.29
C TYR A 93 8.45 -21.06 -8.44
N PHE A 94 8.74 -19.76 -8.48
CA PHE A 94 10.06 -19.24 -8.20
C PHE A 94 10.05 -18.67 -6.79
N ILE A 95 11.03 -19.07 -6.00
CA ILE A 95 11.17 -18.60 -4.62
C ILE A 95 12.46 -17.81 -4.46
N LYS A 96 12.36 -16.71 -3.72
CA LYS A 96 13.48 -15.92 -3.21
C LYS A 96 13.41 -15.98 -1.69
N SER A 97 14.53 -16.22 -1.01
CA SER A 97 14.50 -16.29 0.45
C SER A 97 15.62 -15.52 1.13
N ALA A 98 15.30 -15.00 2.30
CA ALA A 98 16.23 -14.32 3.18
C ALA A 98 16.12 -14.94 4.59
N LEU A 99 17.28 -15.21 5.21
CA LEU A 99 17.34 -15.78 6.56
C LEU A 99 17.95 -14.77 7.53
N ARG A 100 17.26 -14.58 8.65
CA ARG A 100 17.62 -13.60 9.69
C ARG A 100 17.80 -14.28 11.04
N LEU A 101 18.79 -13.83 11.82
CA LEU A 101 18.99 -14.24 13.21
C LEU A 101 18.05 -13.42 14.09
N VAL A 102 17.25 -14.11 14.89
CA VAL A 102 16.44 -13.54 15.96
C VAL A 102 17.33 -13.40 17.20
N GLN A 103 17.87 -12.19 17.39
CA GLN A 103 18.82 -11.74 18.42
C GLN A 103 20.26 -12.30 18.34
N PRO A 104 21.26 -11.40 18.33
CA PRO A 104 22.52 -11.61 19.03
C PRO A 104 22.36 -11.28 20.53
N SER A 105 23.24 -11.81 21.39
CA SER A 105 23.41 -11.22 22.72
C SER A 105 23.83 -9.75 22.57
N GLU A 106 23.49 -8.90 23.53
CA GLU A 106 23.85 -7.48 23.55
C GLU A 106 25.35 -7.23 23.28
N ASP A 107 26.20 -8.20 23.63
CA ASP A 107 27.64 -8.14 23.50
C ASP A 107 28.12 -8.18 22.05
N ILE A 108 27.44 -8.94 21.18
CA ILE A 108 27.81 -9.07 19.76
C ILE A 108 27.53 -7.76 19.01
N VAL A 109 26.39 -7.12 19.28
CA VAL A 109 26.04 -5.82 18.67
C VAL A 109 27.06 -4.73 19.03
N LYS A 110 27.55 -4.74 20.28
CA LYS A 110 28.57 -3.79 20.75
C LYS A 110 29.93 -4.04 20.10
N GLN A 111 30.29 -5.29 19.84
CA GLN A 111 31.59 -5.67 19.26
C GLN A 111 31.64 -5.52 17.73
N THR A 112 30.56 -5.82 17.00
CA THR A 112 30.53 -5.63 15.53
C THR A 112 30.44 -4.15 15.13
N ALA A 113 29.82 -3.30 15.98
CA ALA A 113 29.75 -1.86 15.75
C ALA A 113 31.12 -1.16 15.95
N SER A 114 32.04 -1.72 16.73
CA SER A 114 33.38 -1.16 16.92
C SER A 114 34.35 -1.49 15.78
N ASP A 115 34.10 -2.58 15.05
CA ASP A 115 35.11 -3.17 14.14
C ASP A 115 34.97 -2.71 12.67
N GLY A 116 33.96 -1.89 12.36
CA GLY A 116 33.88 -1.08 11.12
C GLY A 116 33.84 -1.82 9.77
N ASN A 117 33.88 -3.16 9.75
CA ASN A 117 34.22 -3.94 8.54
C ASN A 117 33.12 -4.86 8.00
N ILE A 118 31.90 -4.82 8.55
CA ILE A 118 30.77 -5.54 7.93
C ILE A 118 29.75 -4.51 7.45
N PRO A 119 29.39 -4.49 6.16
CA PRO A 119 28.28 -3.69 5.68
C PRO A 119 26.98 -4.27 6.28
N LEU A 120 26.67 -3.86 7.50
CA LEU A 120 25.31 -3.95 8.01
C LEU A 120 24.49 -3.06 7.09
N ALA A 121 23.76 -3.67 6.16
CA ALA A 121 22.56 -3.08 5.61
C ALA A 121 21.54 -2.97 6.76
N ALA A 122 21.83 -2.08 7.71
CA ALA A 122 20.92 -1.66 8.75
C ALA A 122 19.85 -0.83 8.06
N ALA A 123 18.85 -1.53 7.53
CA ALA A 123 17.57 -0.89 7.25
C ALA A 123 17.14 -0.23 8.56
N LYS A 124 17.22 1.12 8.58
CA LYS A 124 16.69 1.97 9.64
C LYS A 124 15.17 1.84 9.68
N ALA A 125 14.66 0.70 10.15
CA ALA A 125 13.34 0.64 10.70
C ALA A 125 13.44 1.26 12.10
N GLN A 126 13.04 2.53 12.22
CA GLN A 126 12.71 3.09 13.54
C GLN A 126 11.64 2.18 14.15
N VAL A 127 11.91 1.59 15.31
CA VAL A 127 10.84 0.93 16.05
C VAL A 127 11.07 0.98 17.56
N GLY A 128 10.05 1.45 18.28
CA GLY A 128 9.82 0.98 19.64
C GLY A 128 9.63 -0.53 19.68
N ASP A 129 10.02 -1.17 20.77
CA ASP A 129 9.79 -2.59 21.17
C ASP A 129 9.99 -3.74 20.15
N ARG A 130 10.36 -3.51 18.88
CA ARG A 130 10.66 -4.60 17.94
C ARG A 130 12.11 -5.04 18.09
N LYS A 131 12.30 -6.35 18.21
CA LYS A 131 13.60 -7.02 18.26
C LYS A 131 14.42 -6.68 17.01
N MET A 132 15.68 -6.29 17.18
CA MET A 132 16.62 -6.14 16.06
C MET A 132 16.98 -7.53 15.50
N TYR A 133 16.95 -7.67 14.18
CA TYR A 133 17.33 -8.88 13.46
C TYR A 133 18.61 -8.60 12.68
N GLN A 134 19.57 -9.53 12.69
CA GLN A 134 20.71 -9.49 11.79
C GLN A 134 20.44 -10.39 10.59
N LEU A 135 20.61 -9.86 9.38
CA LEU A 135 20.59 -10.65 8.16
C LEU A 135 21.80 -11.59 8.18
N ILE A 136 21.57 -12.90 8.11
CA ILE A 136 22.63 -13.92 8.12
C ILE A 136 23.09 -14.18 6.69
N CYS A 137 22.12 -14.31 5.81
CA CYS A 137 22.28 -14.52 4.39
C CYS A 137 21.01 -14.07 3.66
N GLU A 138 21.22 -13.53 2.48
CA GLU A 138 20.20 -13.25 1.48
C GLU A 138 20.73 -13.80 0.18
N ASP A 139 19.92 -14.59 -0.51
CA ASP A 139 20.22 -15.01 -1.87
C ASP A 139 19.28 -14.25 -2.80
N ASP A 140 19.87 -13.41 -3.65
CA ASP A 140 19.13 -12.73 -4.71
C ASP A 140 18.74 -13.66 -5.86
N THR A 141 19.24 -14.90 -5.86
CA THR A 141 18.95 -15.90 -6.87
C THR A 141 17.56 -16.50 -6.67
N TYR A 142 16.78 -16.52 -7.74
CA TYR A 142 15.51 -17.22 -7.76
C TYR A 142 15.71 -18.73 -7.89
N HIS A 143 15.12 -19.47 -6.97
CA HIS A 143 15.10 -20.92 -7.01
C HIS A 143 13.76 -21.39 -7.56
N LYS A 144 13.78 -22.04 -8.73
CA LYS A 144 12.59 -22.75 -9.21
C LYS A 144 12.29 -23.94 -8.29
N ILE A 145 11.04 -24.08 -7.87
CA ILE A 145 10.49 -25.25 -7.19
C ILE A 145 9.28 -25.75 -7.97
N ASP A 146 9.39 -26.95 -8.50
CA ASP A 146 8.32 -27.55 -9.32
C ASP A 146 7.12 -27.97 -8.44
N ALA A 147 6.02 -28.32 -9.10
CA ALA A 147 4.81 -28.83 -8.46
C ALA A 147 5.11 -30.01 -7.54
N ASN A 148 4.56 -30.01 -6.32
CA ASN A 148 4.74 -31.05 -5.31
C ASN A 148 6.22 -31.37 -4.95
N GLN A 149 7.18 -30.51 -5.32
CA GLN A 149 8.59 -30.75 -5.10
C GLN A 149 9.02 -30.36 -3.68
N THR A 150 9.93 -31.15 -3.11
CA THR A 150 10.72 -30.76 -1.94
C THR A 150 12.12 -30.39 -2.41
N LYS A 151 12.59 -29.20 -2.04
CA LYS A 151 13.90 -28.67 -2.45
C LYS A 151 14.65 -28.13 -1.24
N THR A 152 15.94 -28.47 -1.16
CA THR A 152 16.85 -27.90 -0.17
C THR A 152 17.72 -26.85 -0.86
N ILE A 153 17.69 -25.62 -0.33
CA ILE A 153 18.50 -24.50 -0.79
C ILE A 153 19.61 -24.28 0.22
N CYS A 154 20.85 -24.15 -0.26
CA CYS A 154 22.02 -23.91 0.56
C CYS A 154 22.42 -22.44 0.48
N TYR A 155 22.66 -21.82 1.63
CA TYR A 155 23.11 -20.45 1.75
C TYR A 155 24.46 -20.41 2.44
N ASP A 156 25.42 -19.73 1.83
CA ASP A 156 26.67 -19.39 2.49
C ASP A 156 26.40 -18.31 3.54
N ILE A 157 26.97 -18.47 4.72
CA ILE A 157 26.78 -17.55 5.83
C ILE A 157 27.80 -16.42 5.72
N LEU A 158 27.33 -15.17 5.77
CA LEU A 158 28.20 -13.99 5.69
C LEU A 158 28.88 -13.66 7.02
N VAL A 159 28.32 -14.14 8.13
CA VAL A 159 28.78 -13.86 9.50
C VAL A 159 29.79 -14.91 9.96
N PRO A 160 30.97 -14.52 10.47
CA PRO A 160 32.00 -15.48 10.91
C PRO A 160 31.47 -16.54 11.89
N LYS A 161 31.97 -17.77 11.77
CA LYS A 161 31.52 -18.95 12.52
C LYS A 161 31.52 -18.74 14.04
N GLU A 162 32.51 -18.02 14.55
CA GLU A 162 32.69 -17.68 15.96
C GLU A 162 31.62 -16.70 16.49
N MET A 163 31.01 -15.90 15.62
CA MET A 163 29.94 -14.96 15.97
C MET A 163 28.54 -15.59 15.85
N LEU A 164 28.46 -16.78 15.26
CA LEU A 164 27.20 -17.42 14.92
C LEU A 164 26.81 -18.52 15.92
N SER A 165 25.99 -18.17 16.91
CA SER A 165 25.36 -19.15 17.81
C SER A 165 24.00 -19.60 17.29
N VAL A 166 23.97 -20.42 16.23
CA VAL A 166 22.71 -21.06 15.79
C VAL A 166 22.46 -22.30 16.64
N GLU A 167 21.51 -22.20 17.56
CA GLU A 167 20.94 -23.36 18.24
C GLU A 167 19.82 -23.92 17.35
N ASP A 168 20.14 -24.91 16.52
CA ASP A 168 19.21 -25.83 15.86
C ASP A 168 17.82 -25.22 15.55
N ALA A 169 17.80 -24.20 14.69
CA ALA A 169 16.63 -23.47 14.18
C ALA A 169 15.84 -22.58 15.16
N LYS A 170 16.15 -22.53 16.47
CA LYS A 170 15.33 -21.76 17.44
C LYS A 170 15.42 -20.25 17.27
N ASN A 171 16.53 -19.77 16.72
CA ASN A 171 16.84 -18.35 16.56
C ASN A 171 17.00 -17.92 15.11
N VAL A 172 16.48 -18.69 14.14
CA VAL A 172 16.49 -18.31 12.73
C VAL A 172 15.06 -18.03 12.27
N GLU A 173 14.84 -16.85 11.71
CA GLU A 173 13.61 -16.45 11.05
C GLU A 173 13.83 -16.49 9.54
N VAL A 174 12.92 -17.14 8.82
CA VAL A 174 12.99 -17.30 7.37
C VAL A 174 11.88 -16.48 6.74
N HIS A 175 12.26 -15.65 5.78
CA HIS A 175 11.36 -14.91 4.91
C HIS A 175 11.43 -15.50 3.50
N ILE A 176 10.29 -15.92 2.96
CA ILE A 176 10.21 -16.43 1.58
C ILE A 176 9.24 -15.55 0.80
N ALA A 177 9.73 -14.98 -0.30
CA ALA A 177 8.91 -14.43 -1.37
C ALA A 177 8.76 -15.49 -2.46
N TYR A 178 7.55 -15.66 -3.00
CA TYR A 178 7.32 -16.61 -4.09
C TYR A 178 6.28 -16.10 -5.08
N GLY A 179 6.47 -16.47 -6.35
CA GLY A 179 5.62 -16.02 -7.46
C GLY A 179 5.90 -16.74 -8.77
N ALA A 180 5.34 -16.20 -9.86
CA ALA A 180 5.60 -16.64 -11.23
C ALA A 180 7.04 -16.31 -11.66
N ASP A 181 7.45 -16.83 -12.81
CA ASP A 181 8.79 -16.62 -13.36
C ASP A 181 9.17 -15.14 -13.47
N PRO A 182 10.14 -14.65 -12.68
CA PRO A 182 10.53 -13.24 -12.67
C PRO A 182 11.30 -12.85 -13.94
N THR A 183 11.86 -13.82 -14.67
CA THR A 183 12.52 -13.57 -15.97
C THR A 183 11.51 -13.35 -17.09
N LYS A 184 10.27 -13.81 -16.90
CA LYS A 184 9.12 -13.48 -17.76
C LYS A 184 8.50 -12.14 -17.38
N ARG A 185 9.30 -11.14 -17.00
CA ARG A 185 8.87 -9.75 -17.16
C ARG A 185 8.57 -9.57 -18.65
N TYR A 186 7.28 -9.52 -18.97
CA TYR A 186 6.74 -9.37 -20.31
C TYR A 186 7.66 -8.51 -21.17
N ASN A 187 8.28 -9.11 -22.18
CA ASN A 187 8.82 -8.40 -23.33
C ASN A 187 7.64 -7.74 -24.04
N ARG A 188 7.16 -6.61 -23.50
CA ARG A 188 6.17 -5.73 -24.12
C ARG A 188 6.93 -4.89 -25.14
N GLY A 189 7.23 -5.52 -26.27
CA GLY A 189 8.12 -4.94 -27.28
C GLY A 189 8.12 -5.72 -28.56
N GLY A 190 6.95 -5.83 -29.19
CA GLY A 190 6.81 -6.20 -30.60
C GLY A 190 6.62 -7.69 -30.87
N LEU A 191 5.45 -8.02 -31.43
CA LEU A 191 5.35 -8.83 -32.65
C LEU A 191 3.90 -8.90 -33.12
N ASN A 192 3.65 -8.26 -34.27
CA ASN A 192 2.67 -8.74 -35.22
C ASN A 192 3.04 -10.18 -35.60
N CYS A 193 2.11 -11.14 -35.46
CA CYS A 193 2.01 -12.35 -36.28
C CYS A 193 0.71 -13.12 -35.97
N SER A 194 -0.26 -12.95 -36.85
CA SER A 194 -1.18 -13.95 -37.42
C SER A 194 -1.59 -15.22 -36.64
N ALA A 195 -2.91 -15.31 -36.45
CA ALA A 195 -3.79 -16.46 -36.65
C ALA A 195 -3.32 -17.84 -36.15
N GLY A 196 -3.75 -18.18 -34.94
CA GLY A 196 -3.83 -19.53 -34.39
C GLY A 196 -4.87 -19.54 -33.27
N GLU A 197 -5.70 -20.58 -33.22
CA GLU A 197 -6.92 -20.69 -32.43
C GLU A 197 -6.77 -20.27 -30.96
N SER A 198 -7.66 -19.36 -30.56
CA SER A 198 -7.84 -18.84 -29.21
C SER A 198 -8.36 -19.93 -28.28
N THR A 199 -7.45 -20.57 -27.54
CA THR A 199 -7.78 -20.98 -26.17
C THR A 199 -7.76 -19.70 -25.35
N THR A 200 -8.90 -19.34 -24.78
CA THR A 200 -9.05 -18.16 -23.92
C THR A 200 -8.26 -18.40 -22.65
N ASP A 201 -6.96 -18.10 -22.70
CA ASP A 201 -6.17 -17.82 -21.51
C ASP A 201 -6.89 -16.67 -20.79
N ASP A 202 -7.19 -16.87 -19.50
CA ASP A 202 -7.71 -15.89 -18.55
C ASP A 202 -6.78 -14.65 -18.55
N THR A 203 -6.99 -13.78 -19.53
CA THR A 203 -6.36 -12.46 -19.53
C THR A 203 -7.04 -11.69 -18.42
N ASP A 204 -6.33 -11.55 -17.30
CA ASP A 204 -6.66 -10.71 -16.17
C ASP A 204 -6.90 -9.27 -16.65
N TYR A 205 -8.15 -9.00 -17.06
CA TYR A 205 -8.65 -7.72 -17.58
C TYR A 205 -8.94 -6.74 -16.44
N SER A 206 -8.38 -6.97 -15.25
CA SER A 206 -8.47 -6.03 -14.14
C SER A 206 -7.72 -4.75 -14.50
N PRO A 207 -8.37 -3.57 -14.49
CA PRO A 207 -7.71 -2.30 -14.77
C PRO A 207 -6.61 -2.05 -13.73
N LYS A 208 -5.44 -1.56 -14.18
CA LYS A 208 -4.24 -1.38 -13.33
C LYS A 208 -3.90 0.09 -13.06
N THR A 209 -4.54 1.00 -13.79
CA THR A 209 -4.35 2.45 -13.66
C THR A 209 -5.70 3.15 -13.75
N ALA A 210 -5.79 4.36 -13.18
CA ALA A 210 -6.97 5.23 -13.30
C ALA A 210 -7.42 5.40 -14.75
N GLY A 211 -6.46 5.60 -15.68
CA GLY A 211 -6.73 5.74 -17.11
C GLY A 211 -7.36 4.48 -17.71
N THR A 212 -6.80 3.29 -17.43
CA THR A 212 -7.36 2.02 -17.94
C THR A 212 -8.73 1.71 -17.33
N LEU A 213 -8.97 2.11 -16.07
CA LEU A 213 -10.28 1.98 -15.44
C LEU A 213 -11.29 2.92 -16.11
N LEU A 214 -10.94 4.18 -16.32
CA LEU A 214 -11.80 5.16 -17.00
C LEU A 214 -12.18 4.72 -18.42
N GLU A 215 -11.20 4.25 -19.21
CA GLU A 215 -11.45 3.72 -20.56
C GLU A 215 -12.39 2.52 -20.51
N SER A 216 -12.20 1.62 -19.54
CA SER A 216 -13.07 0.47 -19.31
C SER A 216 -14.50 0.90 -18.95
N LEU A 217 -14.66 1.92 -18.09
CA LEU A 217 -15.97 2.46 -17.70
C LEU A 217 -16.70 3.14 -18.87
N LYS A 218 -15.97 3.82 -19.76
CA LYS A 218 -16.52 4.50 -20.94
C LYS A 218 -16.89 3.54 -22.07
N THR A 219 -16.35 2.32 -22.06
CA THR A 219 -16.64 1.31 -23.07
C THR A 219 -18.01 0.67 -22.80
N PRO A 220 -18.95 0.69 -23.76
CA PRO A 220 -20.20 -0.07 -23.66
C PRO A 220 -19.90 -1.58 -23.54
N ASP A 221 -20.68 -2.31 -22.74
CA ASP A 221 -20.62 -3.78 -22.62
C ASP A 221 -19.33 -4.36 -22.00
N ASN A 222 -18.64 -3.61 -21.14
CA ASN A 222 -17.53 -4.17 -20.36
C ASN A 222 -18.09 -5.02 -19.19
N GLU A 223 -18.19 -6.34 -19.40
CA GLU A 223 -18.78 -7.30 -18.45
C GLU A 223 -18.19 -7.22 -17.02
N ILE A 224 -16.90 -6.89 -16.89
CA ILE A 224 -16.23 -6.76 -15.58
C ILE A 224 -16.72 -5.50 -14.85
N VAL A 225 -16.86 -4.40 -15.60
CA VAL A 225 -17.40 -3.15 -15.08
C VAL A 225 -18.88 -3.31 -14.73
N GLU A 226 -19.66 -4.02 -15.56
CA GLU A 226 -21.08 -4.29 -15.26
C GLU A 226 -21.23 -5.13 -13.99
N TYR A 227 -20.46 -6.21 -13.85
CA TYR A 227 -20.48 -7.06 -12.66
C TYR A 227 -20.15 -6.29 -11.36
N HIS A 228 -19.15 -5.41 -11.40
CA HIS A 228 -18.80 -4.59 -10.25
C HIS A 228 -19.70 -3.37 -10.07
N ALA A 229 -20.31 -2.83 -11.12
CA ALA A 229 -21.26 -1.71 -11.03
C ALA A 229 -22.61 -2.16 -10.45
N GLU A 230 -23.07 -3.39 -10.75
CA GLU A 230 -24.22 -4.01 -10.09
C GLU A 230 -24.05 -4.06 -8.56
N ASN A 231 -22.79 -4.20 -8.11
CA ASN A 231 -22.39 -4.08 -6.72
C ASN A 231 -21.64 -2.77 -6.50
N GLY A 232 -22.26 -1.61 -6.72
CA GLY A 232 -21.60 -0.29 -6.77
C GLY A 232 -20.55 0.03 -5.68
N LYS A 233 -20.57 -0.64 -4.52
CA LYS A 233 -19.50 -0.59 -3.53
C LYS A 233 -18.17 -1.21 -4.00
N ASP A 234 -18.20 -2.31 -4.72
CA ASP A 234 -17.04 -3.06 -5.19
C ASP A 234 -16.25 -2.26 -6.24
N ILE A 235 -16.96 -1.56 -7.16
CA ILE A 235 -16.29 -0.73 -8.17
C ILE A 235 -15.63 0.51 -7.56
N LEU A 236 -16.23 1.07 -6.51
CA LEU A 236 -15.64 2.18 -5.76
C LEU A 236 -14.40 1.72 -4.96
N GLU A 237 -14.46 0.54 -4.33
CA GLU A 237 -13.30 -0.05 -3.64
C GLU A 237 -12.17 -0.40 -4.62
N MET A 238 -12.50 -0.92 -5.81
CA MET A 238 -11.53 -1.16 -6.87
C MET A 238 -10.86 0.15 -7.32
N ALA A 239 -11.64 1.19 -7.58
CA ALA A 239 -11.12 2.51 -7.96
C ALA A 239 -10.20 3.09 -6.87
N ALA A 240 -10.61 3.01 -5.60
CA ALA A 240 -9.83 3.45 -4.45
C ALA A 240 -8.50 2.69 -4.28
N ASN A 241 -8.45 1.42 -4.67
CA ASN A 241 -7.23 0.61 -4.63
C ASN A 241 -6.31 0.89 -5.83
N ILE A 242 -6.86 1.24 -6.99
CA ILE A 242 -6.09 1.60 -8.19
C ILE A 242 -5.45 2.98 -8.03
N VAL A 243 -6.16 3.90 -7.38
CA VAL A 243 -5.73 5.30 -7.18
C VAL A 243 -5.36 5.51 -5.72
N ASP A 244 -4.06 5.41 -5.42
CA ASP A 244 -3.54 5.65 -4.07
C ASP A 244 -3.40 7.16 -3.77
N ASP A 245 -4.53 7.87 -3.83
CA ASP A 245 -4.66 9.29 -3.51
C ASP A 245 -5.80 9.52 -2.52
N GLU A 246 -5.51 10.14 -1.38
CA GLU A 246 -6.50 10.32 -0.30
C GLU A 246 -7.61 11.31 -0.66
N ALA A 247 -7.32 12.33 -1.49
CA ALA A 247 -8.35 13.26 -1.94
C ALA A 247 -9.34 12.55 -2.86
N PHE A 248 -8.84 11.73 -3.80
CA PHE A 248 -9.65 10.87 -4.65
C PHE A 248 -10.52 9.90 -3.83
N LYS A 249 -9.94 9.21 -2.83
CA LYS A 249 -10.71 8.33 -1.93
C LYS A 249 -11.81 9.08 -1.18
N MET A 250 -11.55 10.32 -0.78
CA MET A 250 -12.55 11.18 -0.15
C MET A 250 -13.69 11.54 -1.13
N ASP A 251 -13.38 11.86 -2.38
CA ASP A 251 -14.39 12.14 -3.40
C ASP A 251 -15.23 10.91 -3.74
N LEU A 252 -14.61 9.72 -3.81
CA LEU A 252 -15.36 8.46 -3.95
C LEU A 252 -16.34 8.22 -2.80
N SER A 253 -15.98 8.59 -1.56
CA SER A 253 -16.85 8.40 -0.39
C SER A 253 -18.13 9.26 -0.41
N ARG A 254 -18.17 10.29 -1.26
CA ARG A 254 -19.32 11.18 -1.43
C ARG A 254 -20.34 10.67 -2.45
N ILE A 255 -20.01 9.59 -3.18
CA ILE A 255 -20.92 8.97 -4.13
C ILE A 255 -21.95 8.16 -3.33
N ASP A 256 -23.07 8.80 -2.98
CA ASP A 256 -24.21 8.19 -2.30
C ASP A 256 -25.35 7.96 -3.30
N THR A 257 -25.30 6.83 -4.02
CA THR A 257 -26.38 6.41 -4.91
C THR A 257 -26.60 4.91 -4.88
N SER A 258 -27.87 4.53 -5.03
CA SER A 258 -28.34 3.14 -5.07
C SER A 258 -28.37 2.56 -6.49
N SER A 259 -28.14 3.38 -7.52
CA SER A 259 -28.25 2.97 -8.93
C SER A 259 -26.87 2.69 -9.53
N PRO A 260 -26.61 1.49 -10.08
CA PRO A 260 -25.36 1.16 -10.78
C PRO A 260 -24.96 2.19 -11.84
N ASP A 261 -25.93 2.67 -12.63
CA ASP A 261 -25.69 3.65 -13.69
C ASP A 261 -25.26 5.02 -13.14
N GLU A 262 -25.84 5.43 -12.02
CA GLU A 262 -25.49 6.68 -11.35
C GLU A 262 -24.11 6.57 -10.68
N VAL A 263 -23.79 5.42 -10.06
CA VAL A 263 -22.44 5.15 -9.53
C VAL A 263 -21.41 5.21 -10.64
N LYS A 264 -21.69 4.56 -11.78
CA LYS A 264 -20.81 4.55 -12.95
C LYS A 264 -20.59 5.97 -13.49
N ALA A 265 -21.65 6.75 -13.67
CA ALA A 265 -21.54 8.13 -14.15
C ALA A 265 -20.76 9.03 -13.18
N ALA A 266 -21.02 8.92 -11.87
CA ALA A 266 -20.31 9.66 -10.84
C ALA A 266 -18.82 9.27 -10.80
N LEU A 267 -18.51 7.97 -10.87
CA LEU A 267 -17.14 7.46 -10.88
C LEU A 267 -16.37 7.92 -12.12
N ILE A 268 -16.99 7.90 -13.31
CA ILE A 268 -16.40 8.45 -14.54
C ILE A 268 -16.04 9.93 -14.33
N SER A 269 -16.96 10.72 -13.77
CA SER A 269 -16.73 12.15 -13.50
C SER A 269 -15.54 12.36 -12.56
N VAL A 270 -15.47 11.60 -11.45
CA VAL A 270 -14.38 11.72 -10.47
C VAL A 270 -13.04 11.26 -11.06
N LEU A 271 -13.02 10.19 -11.86
CA LEU A 271 -11.81 9.72 -12.54
C LEU A 271 -11.32 10.68 -13.63
N ASP A 272 -12.22 11.25 -14.43
CA ASP A 272 -11.87 12.28 -15.42
C ASP A 272 -11.26 13.49 -14.73
N GLU A 273 -11.90 14.02 -13.68
CA GLU A 273 -11.37 15.15 -12.91
C GLU A 273 -10.00 14.84 -12.30
N HIS A 274 -9.85 13.65 -11.70
CA HIS A 274 -8.57 13.23 -11.13
C HIS A 274 -7.47 13.12 -12.19
N LEU A 275 -7.76 12.51 -13.34
CA LEU A 275 -6.78 12.35 -14.43
C LEU A 275 -6.38 13.68 -15.06
N GLU A 276 -7.33 14.60 -15.26
CA GLU A 276 -7.01 15.96 -15.71
C GLU A 276 -6.18 16.71 -14.67
N SER A 277 -6.51 16.58 -13.39
CA SER A 277 -5.74 17.17 -12.29
C SER A 277 -4.31 16.61 -12.20
N ALA A 278 -4.13 15.33 -12.54
CA ALA A 278 -2.84 14.66 -12.52
C ALA A 278 -1.93 15.10 -13.68
N LYS A 279 -2.49 15.50 -14.83
CA LYS A 279 -1.72 16.08 -15.93
C LYS A 279 -1.13 17.43 -15.54
N HIS A 280 -1.90 18.22 -14.79
CA HIS A 280 -1.54 19.59 -14.42
C HIS A 280 -1.71 19.77 -12.91
N PRO A 281 -0.73 19.34 -12.09
CA PRO A 281 -0.88 19.32 -10.63
C PRO A 281 -1.25 20.68 -10.04
N TYR A 282 -0.91 21.79 -10.69
CA TYR A 282 -1.26 23.14 -10.24
C TYR A 282 -2.68 23.59 -10.62
N LEU A 283 -3.35 22.93 -11.56
CA LEU A 283 -4.73 23.24 -11.99
C LEU A 283 -5.79 22.40 -11.26
N ARG A 284 -5.37 21.53 -10.35
CA ARG A 284 -6.28 20.72 -9.55
C ARG A 284 -7.12 21.59 -8.62
N LYS A 285 -8.29 21.07 -8.29
CA LYS A 285 -9.10 21.56 -7.18
C LYS A 285 -8.34 21.41 -5.85
N VAL A 286 -8.27 22.48 -5.06
CA VAL A 286 -7.71 22.45 -3.71
C VAL A 286 -8.75 21.88 -2.73
N SER A 287 -8.31 21.12 -1.73
CA SER A 287 -9.22 20.52 -0.75
C SER A 287 -10.02 21.57 0.04
N ALA A 288 -11.22 21.19 0.50
CA ALA A 288 -12.11 22.10 1.24
C ALA A 288 -11.49 22.70 2.52
N ASP A 289 -10.55 21.99 3.15
CA ASP A 289 -9.82 22.45 4.34
C ASP A 289 -8.67 23.41 3.99
N SER A 290 -8.21 23.40 2.73
CA SER A 290 -7.11 24.22 2.23
C SER A 290 -7.56 25.31 1.26
N LYS A 291 -8.87 25.51 1.08
CA LYS A 291 -9.45 26.56 0.22
C LYS A 291 -9.09 27.96 0.71
N PHE A 292 -8.99 28.91 -0.21
CA PHE A 292 -8.72 30.31 0.14
C PHE A 292 -10.02 31.01 0.54
N ILE A 293 -10.01 31.66 1.70
CA ILE A 293 -11.15 32.46 2.17
C ILE A 293 -10.85 33.93 1.92
N LEU A 294 -11.40 34.47 0.82
CA LEU A 294 -11.29 35.88 0.51
C LEU A 294 -12.21 36.68 1.42
N LYS A 295 -11.65 37.62 2.17
CA LYS A 295 -12.37 38.45 3.14
C LYS A 295 -12.13 39.93 2.90
N LYS A 296 -13.11 40.74 3.27
CA LYS A 296 -12.97 42.20 3.33
C LYS A 296 -12.39 42.65 4.68
N ASP A 297 -12.77 41.95 5.74
CA ASP A 297 -12.32 42.17 7.12
C ASP A 297 -12.42 40.85 7.91
N HIS A 298 -12.36 40.90 9.25
CA HIS A 298 -12.43 39.71 10.09
C HIS A 298 -13.78 38.98 10.04
N ASP A 299 -14.86 39.70 9.69
CA ASP A 299 -16.25 39.24 9.84
C ASP A 299 -16.93 39.00 8.48
N GLN A 300 -16.43 39.60 7.39
CA GLN A 300 -17.05 39.55 6.07
C GLN A 300 -16.26 38.69 5.09
N ILE A 301 -16.80 37.50 4.80
CA ILE A 301 -16.33 36.61 3.73
C ILE A 301 -16.93 37.09 2.39
N VAL A 302 -16.05 37.33 1.42
CA VAL A 302 -16.41 37.71 0.04
C VAL A 302 -16.56 36.47 -0.83
N SER A 303 -15.61 35.53 -0.76
CA SER A 303 -15.61 34.31 -1.56
C SER A 303 -14.84 33.18 -0.88
N GLN A 304 -15.14 31.94 -1.27
CA GLN A 304 -14.38 30.74 -0.93
C GLN A 304 -13.88 30.13 -2.23
N ILE A 305 -12.57 29.97 -2.36
CA ILE A 305 -11.90 29.73 -3.63
C ILE A 305 -11.16 28.39 -3.56
N GLU A 306 -11.47 27.51 -4.51
CA GLU A 306 -10.90 26.16 -4.60
C GLU A 306 -10.03 25.98 -5.86
N PHE A 307 -10.10 26.91 -6.82
CA PHE A 307 -9.31 26.89 -8.07
C PHE A 307 -8.52 28.19 -8.29
N LEU A 308 -7.45 28.13 -9.10
CA LEU A 308 -6.64 29.30 -9.45
C LEU A 308 -7.44 30.32 -10.29
N GLU A 309 -8.24 29.87 -11.25
CA GLU A 309 -9.07 30.74 -12.08
C GLU A 309 -10.10 31.51 -11.24
N GLU A 310 -10.75 30.83 -10.30
CA GLU A 310 -11.67 31.44 -9.34
C GLU A 310 -10.98 32.53 -8.50
N LEU A 311 -9.72 32.31 -8.10
CA LEU A 311 -8.93 33.32 -7.40
C LEU A 311 -8.74 34.57 -8.25
N ALA A 312 -8.37 34.40 -9.52
CA ALA A 312 -8.16 35.51 -10.44
C ALA A 312 -9.45 36.33 -10.63
N GLU A 313 -10.58 35.66 -10.85
CA GLU A 313 -11.90 36.30 -11.01
C GLU A 313 -12.35 37.02 -9.74
N ALA A 314 -12.21 36.38 -8.58
CA ALA A 314 -12.58 36.96 -7.29
C ALA A 314 -11.71 38.18 -6.95
N VAL A 315 -10.41 38.12 -7.23
CA VAL A 315 -9.51 39.28 -7.07
C VAL A 315 -9.91 40.39 -8.03
N LEU A 316 -10.25 40.11 -9.28
CA LEU A 316 -10.63 41.13 -10.25
C LEU A 316 -11.92 41.86 -9.85
N THR A 317 -12.91 41.14 -9.31
CA THR A 317 -14.25 41.65 -8.98
C THR A 317 -14.39 42.20 -7.56
N SER A 318 -13.51 41.83 -6.64
CA SER A 318 -13.57 42.26 -5.23
C SER A 318 -13.40 43.77 -5.01
N GLU A 319 -13.79 44.27 -3.86
CA GLU A 319 -13.47 45.65 -3.49
C GLU A 319 -11.99 45.82 -3.10
N SER A 320 -11.45 47.03 -3.27
CA SER A 320 -10.06 47.36 -2.90
C SER A 320 -9.70 46.99 -1.46
N ASP A 321 -10.66 47.06 -0.54
CA ASP A 321 -10.43 46.75 0.87
C ASP A 321 -10.14 45.27 1.12
N ALA A 322 -10.75 44.36 0.35
CA ALA A 322 -10.47 42.93 0.44
C ALA A 322 -9.03 42.61 0.02
N LEU A 323 -8.55 43.24 -1.06
CA LEU A 323 -7.17 43.08 -1.49
C LEU A 323 -6.19 43.61 -0.42
N LYS A 324 -6.45 44.82 0.11
CA LYS A 324 -5.62 45.41 1.17
C LYS A 324 -5.58 44.53 2.43
N PHE A 325 -6.70 43.92 2.80
CA PHE A 325 -6.77 43.06 3.98
C PHE A 325 -5.75 41.92 3.91
N HIS A 326 -5.74 41.19 2.78
CA HIS A 326 -4.85 40.05 2.55
C HIS A 326 -3.40 40.41 2.20
N LEU A 327 -3.10 41.69 1.95
CA LEU A 327 -1.73 42.15 1.70
C LEU A 327 -1.00 42.61 2.98
N ARG A 328 -1.72 42.92 4.06
CA ARG A 328 -1.15 43.51 5.29
C ARG A 328 -0.10 42.62 5.99
N CYS A 329 -0.23 41.30 5.90
CA CYS A 329 0.55 40.35 6.69
C CYS A 329 1.48 39.44 5.86
N GLY A 330 1.85 39.84 4.65
CA GLY A 330 2.80 39.07 3.83
C GLY A 330 2.23 38.41 2.58
N ASN A 331 1.22 39.04 1.96
CA ASN A 331 0.56 38.58 0.73
C ASN A 331 0.02 37.15 0.86
N ASP A 332 -1.11 37.01 1.55
CA ASP A 332 -1.80 35.74 1.81
C ASP A 332 -2.09 34.97 0.51
N PHE A 333 -2.31 35.68 -0.60
CA PHE A 333 -2.55 35.06 -1.91
C PHE A 333 -1.34 34.24 -2.36
N ALA A 334 -0.15 34.83 -2.31
CA ALA A 334 1.07 34.14 -2.70
C ALA A 334 1.41 32.98 -1.74
N GLU A 335 1.15 33.16 -0.44
CA GLU A 335 1.32 32.08 0.53
C GLU A 335 0.40 30.90 0.23
N TRP A 336 -0.88 31.15 -0.06
CA TRP A 336 -1.83 30.10 -0.43
C TRP A 336 -1.46 29.40 -1.73
N ILE A 337 -1.08 30.15 -2.77
CA ILE A 337 -0.62 29.55 -4.05
C ILE A 337 0.61 28.66 -3.81
N GLN A 338 1.56 29.10 -2.97
CA GLN A 338 2.74 28.29 -2.70
C GLN A 338 2.44 27.04 -1.88
N THR A 339 1.58 27.13 -0.88
CA THR A 339 1.38 26.06 0.12
C THR A 339 0.24 25.12 -0.26
N SER A 340 -0.91 25.65 -0.66
CA SER A 340 -2.09 24.87 -1.00
C SER A 340 -2.07 24.43 -2.47
N VAL A 341 -1.72 25.32 -3.39
CA VAL A 341 -1.63 24.96 -4.82
C VAL A 341 -0.28 24.30 -5.13
N GLY A 342 0.80 24.68 -4.45
CA GLY A 342 2.14 24.11 -4.67
C GLY A 342 2.93 24.78 -5.80
N ASP A 343 2.42 25.87 -6.39
CA ASP A 343 3.09 26.58 -7.50
C ASP A 343 3.97 27.71 -6.96
N ALA A 344 5.19 27.38 -6.55
CA ALA A 344 6.15 28.34 -5.99
C ALA A 344 6.57 29.44 -6.99
N GLU A 345 6.59 29.14 -8.29
CA GLU A 345 6.95 30.09 -9.34
C GLU A 345 5.85 31.14 -9.54
N LEU A 346 4.59 30.71 -9.60
CA LEU A 346 3.44 31.61 -9.65
C LEU A 346 3.38 32.45 -8.38
N ALA A 347 3.55 31.84 -7.20
CA ALA A 347 3.57 32.56 -5.94
C ALA A 347 4.62 33.67 -5.92
N GLN A 348 5.83 33.41 -6.43
CA GLN A 348 6.88 34.42 -6.52
C GLN A 348 6.53 35.55 -7.49
N SER A 349 5.88 35.22 -8.61
CA SER A 349 5.39 36.21 -9.58
C SER A 349 4.34 37.11 -8.95
N ILE A 350 3.39 36.55 -8.19
CA ILE A 350 2.38 37.29 -7.45
C ILE A 350 2.99 38.21 -6.38
N ARG A 351 4.01 37.76 -5.63
CA ARG A 351 4.71 38.61 -4.65
C ARG A 351 5.38 39.83 -5.28
N SER A 352 5.76 39.74 -6.54
CA SER A 352 6.53 40.78 -7.23
C SER A 352 5.65 41.87 -7.84
N ILE A 353 4.32 41.76 -7.75
CA ILE A 353 3.37 42.77 -8.22
C ILE A 353 3.47 44.02 -7.34
N ASP A 354 3.46 45.20 -7.98
CA ASP A 354 3.36 46.47 -7.26
C ASP A 354 1.91 46.75 -6.88
N TYR A 355 1.62 46.78 -5.57
CA TYR A 355 0.29 47.01 -5.03
C TYR A 355 0.01 48.46 -4.65
N ASN A 356 0.88 49.42 -5.02
CA ASN A 356 0.65 50.84 -4.77
C ASN A 356 -0.56 51.39 -5.54
N ASN A 357 -0.85 50.86 -6.74
CA ASN A 357 -2.07 51.13 -7.49
C ASN A 357 -2.95 49.87 -7.52
N VAL A 358 -4.01 49.86 -6.72
CA VAL A 358 -4.85 48.67 -6.48
C VAL A 358 -5.54 48.18 -7.75
N ASP A 359 -6.02 49.07 -8.61
CA ASP A 359 -6.75 48.68 -9.83
C ASP A 359 -5.82 48.06 -10.88
N ASP A 360 -4.61 48.59 -11.01
CA ASP A 360 -3.59 48.03 -11.90
C ASP A 360 -3.05 46.71 -11.34
N ALA A 361 -2.83 46.63 -10.02
CA ALA A 361 -2.40 45.41 -9.34
C ALA A 361 -3.41 44.28 -9.50
N LYS A 362 -4.72 44.55 -9.38
CA LYS A 362 -5.79 43.55 -9.63
C LYS A 362 -5.73 42.97 -11.04
N LYS A 363 -5.57 43.83 -12.04
CA LYS A 363 -5.44 43.40 -13.45
C LYS A 363 -4.18 42.58 -13.65
N GLN A 364 -3.03 43.07 -13.16
CA GLN A 364 -1.75 42.36 -13.28
C GLN A 364 -1.81 41.00 -12.58
N PHE A 365 -2.42 40.93 -11.40
CA PHE A 365 -2.63 39.69 -10.65
C PHE A 365 -3.45 38.68 -11.45
N ALA A 366 -4.63 39.08 -11.93
CA ALA A 366 -5.50 38.20 -12.71
C ALA A 366 -4.81 37.74 -14.00
N THR A 367 -4.15 38.67 -14.72
CA THR A 367 -3.38 38.33 -15.94
C THR A 367 -2.27 37.33 -15.65
N THR A 368 -1.53 37.48 -14.54
CA THR A 368 -0.44 36.55 -14.18
C THR A 368 -0.98 35.15 -13.92
N ILE A 369 -2.11 35.02 -13.23
CA ILE A 369 -2.74 33.72 -13.00
C ILE A 369 -3.26 33.12 -14.31
N PHE A 370 -4.02 33.87 -15.10
CA PHE A 370 -4.58 33.34 -16.36
C PHE A 370 -3.48 32.90 -17.34
N GLN A 371 -2.40 33.67 -17.47
CA GLN A 371 -1.25 33.27 -18.30
C GLN A 371 -0.59 31.98 -17.80
N ARG A 372 -0.45 31.83 -16.48
CA ARG A 372 0.08 30.59 -15.90
C ARG A 372 -0.84 29.41 -16.17
N VAL A 373 -2.15 29.60 -16.00
CA VAL A 373 -3.16 28.58 -16.29
C VAL A 373 -3.13 28.17 -17.76
N ASP A 374 -3.13 29.11 -18.68
CA ASP A 374 -3.08 28.85 -20.12
C ASP A 374 -1.79 28.09 -20.49
N SER A 375 -0.64 28.51 -19.95
CA SER A 375 0.65 27.84 -20.19
C SER A 375 0.73 26.40 -19.66
N LEU A 376 -0.16 26.04 -18.73
CA LEU A 376 -0.25 24.68 -18.22
C LEU A 376 -1.23 23.84 -19.03
N LYS A 377 -2.22 24.44 -19.70
CA LYS A 377 -3.21 23.73 -20.52
C LYS A 377 -2.68 23.37 -21.92
N ASP A 378 -1.72 24.14 -22.41
CA ASP A 378 -0.97 23.89 -23.66
C ASP A 378 0.08 22.78 -23.50
#